data_AF-T1B9S3-F1
#
_entry.id   AF-T1B9S3-F1
#
_cell.length_a   1.000
_cell.length_b   1.000
_cell.length_c   1.000
_cell.angle_alpha   90.00
_cell.angle_beta   90.00
_cell.angle_gamma   90.00
#
_symmetry.space_group_name_H-M   'P 1'
#
loop_
_entity.id
_entity.type
_entity.pdbx_description
1 polymer ?
#
loop_
_entity_poly.entity_id
_entity_poly.type
_entity_poly.pdbx_seq_one_letter_code
_entity_poly.pdbx_strand_id
1 'polypeptide(L)'
;MPLAEPVYDFAVIDEVQDLTRAQLALILACLKHPDAFLLCGDTHQIVHPNFFSWAAVRALFWEGRDASPDTTQPVALLRANFRNTQAVTQLGNRLLKIKHARFGSVDRESSFLIECATREIGTVQLLDATSATLREIDARTRTSARHAVIVLRDEDKPAAKAQFHTPLVFSVHEAKGLEYPHVVLFDLVSSQRAAFAEIAEGISERGLNQDDLSFRRARDKADKSLELYKFSSTPCTSRSRAPARA
;
A
#
# COMPACT_ATOMS: atom_id res chain seq x y z
N MET A 1 27.14 15.00 1.80
CA MET A 1 27.41 13.88 0.87
C MET A 1 28.54 14.28 -0.06
N PRO A 2 29.80 13.94 0.27
CA PRO A 2 30.97 14.52 -0.40
C PRO A 2 31.33 13.93 -1.78
N LEU A 3 30.64 12.87 -2.23
CA LEU A 3 30.89 12.21 -3.53
C LEU A 3 29.80 12.49 -4.58
N ALA A 4 28.74 13.24 -4.23
CA ALA A 4 27.64 13.54 -5.14
C ALA A 4 27.97 14.81 -5.94
N GLU A 5 27.98 14.70 -7.26
CA GLU A 5 28.21 15.83 -8.17
C GLU A 5 26.91 16.23 -8.88
N PRO A 6 26.64 17.55 -9.02
CA PRO A 6 25.43 18.05 -9.65
C PRO A 6 25.50 17.91 -11.17
N VAL A 7 25.16 16.73 -11.68
CA VAL A 7 25.29 16.37 -13.11
C VAL A 7 23.95 16.37 -13.85
N TYR A 8 22.82 16.25 -13.15
CA TYR A 8 21.49 16.14 -13.77
C TYR A 8 20.75 17.48 -13.79
N ASP A 9 20.14 17.80 -14.93
CA ASP A 9 19.35 19.03 -15.10
C ASP A 9 17.95 18.93 -14.49
N PHE A 10 17.38 17.72 -14.40
CA PHE A 10 16.04 17.46 -13.84
C PHE A 10 15.92 16.01 -13.36
N ALA A 11 15.05 15.73 -12.36
CA ALA A 11 14.70 14.37 -11.94
C ALA A 11 13.18 14.13 -11.92
N VAL A 12 12.74 13.01 -12.49
CA VAL A 12 11.37 12.48 -12.31
C VAL A 12 11.47 11.21 -11.48
N ILE A 13 10.79 11.17 -10.34
CA ILE A 13 10.81 10.05 -9.42
C ILE A 13 9.37 9.56 -9.25
N ASP A 14 9.08 8.39 -9.81
CA ASP A 14 7.84 7.67 -9.55
C ASP A 14 7.99 6.77 -8.32
N GLU A 15 6.88 6.42 -7.69
CA GLU A 15 6.82 5.60 -6.47
C GLU A 15 7.78 6.09 -5.37
N VAL A 16 7.85 7.42 -5.18
CA VAL A 16 8.80 8.06 -4.25
C VAL A 16 8.70 7.51 -2.82
N GLN A 17 7.54 6.97 -2.45
CA GLN A 17 7.37 6.34 -1.15
C GLN A 17 8.20 5.08 -0.96
N ASP A 18 8.77 4.46 -2.00
CA ASP A 18 9.65 3.30 -1.86
C ASP A 18 11.11 3.69 -1.59
N LEU A 19 11.47 4.97 -1.77
CA LEU A 19 12.80 5.48 -1.51
C LEU A 19 13.03 5.85 -0.05
N THR A 20 14.22 5.54 0.45
CA THR A 20 14.67 6.04 1.74
C THR A 20 15.06 7.52 1.66
N ARG A 21 15.04 8.20 2.82
CA ARG A 21 15.51 9.57 2.96
C ARG A 21 16.93 9.78 2.41
N ALA A 22 17.83 8.82 2.63
CA ALA A 22 19.21 8.91 2.16
C ALA A 22 19.29 8.79 0.63
N GLN A 23 18.52 7.89 0.02
CA GLN A 23 18.46 7.76 -1.45
C GLN A 23 17.88 9.03 -2.09
N LEU A 24 16.80 9.57 -1.52
CA LEU A 24 16.23 10.82 -2.01
C LEU A 24 17.22 11.99 -1.87
N ALA A 25 17.86 12.14 -0.70
CA ALA A 25 18.89 13.18 -0.51
C ALA A 25 20.06 13.05 -1.49
N LEU A 26 20.47 11.82 -1.83
CA LEU A 26 21.50 11.58 -2.83
C LEU A 26 21.05 12.05 -4.22
N ILE A 27 19.85 11.68 -4.65
CA ILE A 27 19.32 12.11 -5.96
C ILE A 27 19.28 13.63 -6.05
N LEU A 28 18.81 14.30 -5.00
CA LEU A 28 18.74 15.77 -4.95
C LEU A 28 20.13 16.43 -4.97
N ALA A 29 21.12 15.83 -4.30
CA ALA A 29 22.49 16.33 -4.34
C ALA A 29 23.13 16.23 -5.75
N CYS A 30 22.60 15.35 -6.62
CA CYS A 30 23.05 15.21 -8.00
C CYS A 30 22.34 16.16 -8.99
N LEU A 31 21.42 17.02 -8.54
CA LEU A 31 20.74 18.00 -9.38
C LEU A 31 21.55 19.30 -9.48
N LYS A 32 21.73 19.81 -10.71
CA LYS A 32 22.26 21.15 -10.99
C LYS A 32 21.37 22.25 -10.42
N HIS A 33 20.06 22.01 -10.43
CA HIS A 33 19.04 22.92 -9.92
C HIS A 33 18.22 22.19 -8.84
N PRO A 34 18.28 22.61 -7.55
CA PRO A 34 17.63 21.90 -6.45
C PRO A 34 16.11 21.75 -6.56
N ASP A 35 15.45 22.60 -7.35
CA ASP A 35 13.98 22.62 -7.52
C ASP A 35 13.53 21.95 -8.84
N ALA A 36 14.46 21.40 -9.62
CA ALA A 36 14.20 20.76 -10.91
C ALA A 36 13.85 19.29 -10.74
N PHE A 37 12.70 19.02 -10.12
CA PHE A 37 12.23 17.65 -9.95
C PHE A 37 10.70 17.52 -10.01
N LEU A 38 10.23 16.29 -10.22
CA LEU A 38 8.85 15.88 -10.07
C LEU A 38 8.82 14.59 -9.24
N LEU A 39 8.08 14.61 -8.13
CA LEU A 39 7.83 13.42 -7.31
C LEU A 39 6.40 12.94 -7.49
N CYS A 40 6.23 11.64 -7.71
CA CYS A 40 4.93 10.96 -7.75
C CYS A 40 4.96 9.76 -6.81
N GLY A 41 3.84 9.46 -6.16
CA GLY A 41 3.75 8.34 -5.24
C GLY A 41 2.44 8.30 -4.43
N ASP A 42 2.24 7.19 -3.73
CA ASP A 42 1.06 6.92 -2.91
C ASP A 42 1.45 6.27 -1.57
N THR A 43 1.21 6.98 -0.46
CA THR A 43 1.51 6.49 0.89
C THR A 43 0.68 5.27 1.30
N HIS A 44 -0.42 5.01 0.61
CA HIS A 44 -1.25 3.82 0.84
C HIS A 44 -0.73 2.59 0.11
N GLN A 45 0.25 2.73 -0.79
CA GLN A 45 0.91 1.64 -1.51
C GLN A 45 2.32 1.31 -0.99
N ILE A 46 2.67 1.79 0.22
CA ILE A 46 3.92 1.40 0.88
C ILE A 46 3.84 -0.09 1.22
N VAL A 47 4.69 -0.88 0.57
CA VAL A 47 4.86 -2.31 0.84
C VAL A 47 6.18 -2.62 1.55
N HIS A 48 7.16 -1.71 1.51
CA HIS A 48 8.45 -1.86 2.18
C HIS A 48 8.54 -1.00 3.45
N PRO A 49 9.33 -1.42 4.46
CA PRO A 49 9.62 -0.58 5.62
C PRO A 49 10.45 0.63 5.24
N ASN A 50 9.76 1.74 5.03
CA ASN A 50 10.36 3.07 5.02
C ASN A 50 9.50 3.99 5.89
N PHE A 51 10.15 4.84 6.68
CA PHE A 51 9.48 5.86 7.49
C PHE A 51 9.01 7.03 6.61
N PHE A 52 8.44 6.72 5.45
CA PHE A 52 8.05 7.70 4.46
C PHE A 52 6.86 8.53 4.96
N SER A 53 6.97 9.85 4.79
CA SER A 53 5.87 10.81 4.92
C SER A 53 6.14 12.01 4.03
N TRP A 54 5.10 12.63 3.49
CA TRP A 54 5.29 13.83 2.66
C TRP A 54 5.87 14.97 3.46
N ALA A 55 5.59 15.04 4.77
CA ALA A 55 6.23 16.00 5.67
C ALA A 55 7.76 15.82 5.74
N ALA A 56 8.26 14.58 5.83
CA ALA A 56 9.70 14.30 5.85
C ALA A 56 10.37 14.57 4.49
N VAL A 57 9.68 14.22 3.40
CA VAL A 57 10.10 14.57 2.04
C VAL A 57 10.19 16.08 1.88
N ARG A 58 9.18 16.82 2.37
CA ARG A 58 9.25 18.27 2.38
C ARG A 58 10.45 18.76 3.16
N ALA A 59 10.59 18.36 4.42
CA ALA A 59 11.70 18.83 5.27
C ALA A 59 13.07 18.75 4.57
N LEU A 60 13.35 17.69 3.79
CA LEU A 60 14.58 17.56 3.02
C LEU A 60 14.86 18.70 2.03
N PHE A 61 13.83 19.30 1.43
CA PHE A 61 14.00 20.36 0.44
C PHE A 61 14.19 21.75 1.07
N TRP A 62 13.73 21.95 2.29
CA TRP A 62 13.80 23.24 2.98
C TRP A 62 14.83 23.26 4.13
N GLU A 63 15.43 22.11 4.47
CA GLU A 63 16.57 22.03 5.40
C GLU A 63 17.77 22.83 4.87
N GLY A 64 18.06 23.97 5.52
CA GLY A 64 19.22 24.82 5.20
C GLY A 64 18.99 25.88 4.11
N ARG A 65 17.74 26.08 3.65
CA ARG A 65 17.37 27.21 2.78
C ARG A 65 16.55 28.22 3.57
N ASP A 66 16.75 29.52 3.33
CA ASP A 66 15.88 30.58 3.86
C ASP A 66 14.47 30.44 3.25
N ALA A 67 13.64 29.63 3.89
CA ALA A 67 12.31 29.34 3.44
C ALA A 67 11.38 30.51 3.81
N SER A 68 11.03 31.35 2.84
CA SER A 68 9.81 32.15 2.98
C SER A 68 8.61 31.19 3.00
N PRO A 69 7.67 31.31 3.95
CA PRO A 69 6.52 30.40 4.08
C PRO A 69 5.63 30.30 2.83
N ASP A 70 5.79 31.21 1.86
CA ASP A 70 5.09 31.22 0.57
C ASP A 70 5.72 30.34 -0.53
N THR A 71 6.92 29.77 -0.33
CA THR A 71 7.58 28.89 -1.32
C THR A 71 7.12 27.44 -1.25
N THR A 72 5.83 27.21 -1.02
CA THR A 72 5.25 25.86 -1.07
C THR A 72 5.01 25.49 -2.53
N GLN A 73 5.87 24.62 -3.09
CA GLN A 73 5.51 23.97 -4.35
C GLN A 73 4.20 23.17 -4.11
N PRO A 74 3.18 23.35 -4.96
CA PRO A 74 1.88 22.75 -4.72
C PRO A 74 1.95 21.23 -4.88
N VAL A 75 1.53 20.51 -3.83
CA VAL A 75 1.25 19.07 -3.93
C VAL A 75 -0.03 18.92 -4.74
N ALA A 76 0.08 18.42 -5.97
CA ALA A 76 -1.07 18.11 -6.79
C ALA A 76 -1.64 16.74 -6.41
N LEU A 77 -2.91 16.71 -6.02
CA LEU A 77 -3.60 15.48 -5.64
C LEU A 77 -4.43 14.92 -6.80
N LEU A 78 -4.11 13.71 -7.25
CA LEU A 78 -4.87 13.02 -8.28
C LEU A 78 -5.90 12.09 -7.63
N ARG A 79 -7.18 12.48 -7.67
CA ARG A 79 -8.28 11.73 -7.03
C ARG A 79 -9.03 10.79 -7.98
N ALA A 80 -9.02 11.09 -9.26
CA ALA A 80 -9.76 10.35 -10.29
C ALA A 80 -9.01 9.08 -10.70
N ASN A 81 -9.66 7.93 -10.54
CA ASN A 81 -9.16 6.64 -10.99
C ASN A 81 -9.87 6.20 -12.27
N PHE A 82 -9.08 6.06 -13.33
CA PHE A 82 -9.54 5.63 -14.66
C PHE A 82 -9.21 4.16 -14.95
N ARG A 83 -8.44 3.50 -14.09
CA ARG A 83 -7.91 2.14 -14.32
C ARG A 83 -8.84 1.05 -13.78
N ASN A 84 -9.45 1.29 -12.63
CA ASN A 84 -10.25 0.32 -11.91
C ASN A 84 -11.75 0.54 -12.15
N THR A 85 -12.49 -0.57 -12.23
CA THR A 85 -13.96 -0.57 -12.25
C THR A 85 -14.56 -0.07 -10.93
N GLN A 86 -15.83 0.33 -10.96
CA GLN A 86 -16.53 0.87 -9.79
C GLN A 86 -16.52 -0.10 -8.60
N ALA A 87 -16.76 -1.40 -8.83
CA ALA A 87 -16.76 -2.41 -7.78
C ALA A 87 -15.38 -2.53 -7.10
N VAL A 88 -14.29 -2.46 -7.87
CA VAL A 88 -12.92 -2.53 -7.34
C VAL A 88 -12.57 -1.24 -6.59
N THR A 89 -12.93 -0.07 -7.11
CA THR A 89 -12.72 1.21 -6.40
C THR A 89 -13.48 1.26 -5.08
N GLN A 90 -14.74 0.79 -5.06
CA GLN A 90 -15.54 0.72 -3.83
C GLN A 90 -14.92 -0.23 -2.79
N LEU A 91 -14.43 -1.40 -3.22
CA LEU A 91 -13.72 -2.32 -2.33
C LEU A 91 -12.45 -1.66 -1.76
N GLY A 92 -11.63 -1.04 -2.61
CA GLY A 92 -10.42 -0.33 -2.19
C GLY A 92 -10.72 0.76 -1.15
N ASN A 93 -11.73 1.60 -1.41
CA ASN A 93 -12.16 2.63 -0.48
C ASN A 93 -12.69 2.04 0.85
N ARG A 94 -13.38 0.90 0.84
CA ARG A 94 -13.79 0.21 2.08
C ARG A 94 -12.59 -0.28 2.89
N LEU A 95 -11.57 -0.83 2.23
CA LEU A 95 -10.32 -1.23 2.90
C LEU A 95 -9.59 -0.02 3.49
N LEU A 96 -9.54 1.11 2.77
CA LEU A 96 -8.97 2.36 3.27
C LEU A 96 -9.71 2.87 4.51
N LYS A 97 -11.04 2.78 4.55
CA LYS A 97 -11.84 3.15 5.73
C LYS A 97 -11.56 2.25 6.93
N ILE A 98 -11.38 0.94 6.71
CA ILE A 98 -10.99 0.01 7.78
C ILE A 98 -9.62 0.39 8.34
N LYS A 99 -8.63 0.59 7.45
CA LYS A 99 -7.28 1.03 7.82
C LYS A 99 -7.33 2.34 8.62
N HIS A 100 -8.09 3.33 8.14
CA HIS A 100 -8.23 4.63 8.80
C HIS A 100 -8.93 4.51 10.16
N ALA A 101 -9.99 3.71 10.27
CA ALA A 101 -10.69 3.49 11.54
C ALA A 101 -9.78 2.85 12.60
N ARG A 102 -8.90 1.93 12.19
CA ARG A 102 -7.97 1.24 13.09
C ARG A 102 -6.76 2.11 13.46
N PHE A 103 -6.13 2.74 12.47
CA PHE A 103 -4.80 3.34 12.61
C PHE A 103 -4.78 4.87 12.52
N GLY A 104 -5.92 5.50 12.20
CA GLY A 104 -6.01 6.93 11.94
C GLY A 104 -5.42 7.33 10.58
N SER A 105 -5.20 8.63 10.40
CA SER A 105 -4.61 9.19 9.18
C SER A 105 -3.11 8.89 9.10
N VAL A 106 -2.68 8.33 7.96
CA VAL A 106 -1.25 8.09 7.66
C VAL A 106 -0.52 9.41 7.44
N ASP A 107 -1.16 10.33 6.72
CA ASP A 107 -0.67 11.70 6.50
C ASP A 107 -1.86 12.65 6.30
N ARG A 108 -1.64 13.94 6.54
CA ARG A 108 -2.64 15.00 6.35
C ARG A 108 -3.04 15.16 4.88
N GLU A 109 -2.10 14.92 3.97
CA GLU A 109 -2.28 15.15 2.53
C GLU A 109 -2.81 13.93 1.76
N SER A 110 -2.78 12.73 2.37
CA SER A 110 -3.15 11.47 1.70
C SER A 110 -4.42 10.82 2.26
N SER A 111 -5.20 11.54 3.09
CA SER A 111 -6.43 10.99 3.69
C SER A 111 -7.65 11.29 2.81
N PHE A 112 -7.75 10.67 1.62
CA PHE A 112 -8.89 10.84 0.72
C PHE A 112 -9.35 9.50 0.14
N LEU A 113 -10.62 9.44 -0.23
CA LEU A 113 -11.15 8.32 -0.98
C LEU A 113 -10.97 8.56 -2.47
N ILE A 114 -10.75 7.46 -3.20
CA ILE A 114 -10.56 7.47 -4.64
C ILE A 114 -11.90 7.63 -5.35
N GLU A 115 -11.97 8.52 -6.33
CA GLU A 115 -13.13 8.74 -7.17
C GLU A 115 -13.04 7.86 -8.42
N CYS A 116 -14.01 6.97 -8.62
CA CYS A 116 -14.05 6.16 -9.84
C CYS A 116 -14.51 7.03 -11.01
N ALA A 117 -13.64 7.24 -11.99
CA ALA A 117 -13.92 8.05 -13.17
C ALA A 117 -14.46 7.23 -14.34
N THR A 118 -14.39 5.90 -14.27
CA THR A 118 -14.95 4.99 -15.29
C THR A 118 -16.44 4.71 -15.06
N ARG A 119 -17.14 4.37 -16.16
CA ARG A 119 -18.53 3.89 -16.14
C ARG A 119 -18.64 2.38 -16.03
N GLU A 120 -17.52 1.66 -16.07
CA GLU A 120 -17.51 0.21 -15.94
C GLU A 120 -17.81 -0.21 -14.49
N ILE A 121 -18.89 -0.96 -14.31
CA ILE A 121 -19.31 -1.45 -13.00
C ILE A 121 -18.29 -2.48 -12.45
N GLY A 122 -17.88 -3.42 -13.31
CA GLY A 122 -17.03 -4.55 -12.93
C GLY A 122 -17.69 -5.47 -11.91
N THR A 123 -16.91 -6.40 -11.37
CA THR A 123 -17.39 -7.36 -10.37
C THR A 123 -16.31 -7.71 -9.35
N VAL A 124 -16.70 -7.80 -8.07
CA VAL A 124 -15.89 -8.37 -7.00
C VAL A 124 -16.73 -9.47 -6.35
N GLN A 125 -16.17 -10.67 -6.20
CA GLN A 125 -16.85 -11.81 -5.61
C GLN A 125 -15.94 -12.49 -4.60
N LEU A 126 -16.51 -12.89 -3.47
CA LEU A 126 -15.88 -13.80 -2.53
C LEU A 126 -16.36 -15.21 -2.85
N LEU A 127 -15.44 -16.12 -3.11
CA LEU A 127 -15.72 -17.49 -3.50
C LEU A 127 -15.15 -18.46 -2.46
N ASP A 128 -15.93 -19.48 -2.11
CA ASP A 128 -15.42 -20.57 -1.29
C ASP A 128 -14.40 -21.40 -2.06
N ALA A 129 -13.29 -21.72 -1.41
CA ALA A 129 -12.18 -22.50 -1.97
C ALA A 129 -12.50 -24.01 -2.03
N THR A 130 -13.66 -24.38 -2.59
CA THR A 130 -14.00 -25.78 -2.84
C THR A 130 -13.19 -26.33 -4.00
N SER A 131 -13.00 -27.65 -4.05
CA SER A 131 -12.28 -28.30 -5.16
C SER A 131 -12.93 -28.05 -6.53
N ALA A 132 -14.25 -27.81 -6.58
CA ALA A 132 -14.93 -27.43 -7.82
C ALA A 132 -14.54 -26.00 -8.25
N THR A 133 -14.64 -25.04 -7.33
CA THR A 133 -14.27 -23.63 -7.56
C THR A 133 -12.81 -23.48 -8.01
N LEU A 134 -11.88 -24.13 -7.30
CA LEU A 134 -10.45 -24.03 -7.60
C LEU A 134 -10.11 -24.58 -8.99
N ARG A 135 -10.72 -25.71 -9.38
CA ARG A 135 -10.56 -26.27 -10.73
C ARG A 135 -11.11 -25.37 -11.82
N GLU A 136 -12.25 -24.71 -11.57
CA GLU A 136 -12.81 -23.76 -12.52
C GLU A 136 -11.91 -22.54 -12.71
N ILE A 137 -11.38 -21.97 -11.61
CA ILE A 137 -10.44 -20.85 -11.66
C ILE A 137 -9.14 -21.28 -12.37
N ASP A 138 -8.60 -22.45 -12.07
CA ASP A 138 -7.41 -22.98 -12.76
C ASP A 138 -7.65 -23.11 -14.27
N ALA A 139 -8.80 -23.66 -14.69
CA ALA A 139 -9.14 -23.81 -16.10
C ALA A 139 -9.15 -22.45 -16.84
N ARG A 140 -9.62 -21.39 -16.19
CA ARG A 140 -9.66 -20.02 -16.75
C ARG A 140 -8.30 -19.32 -16.73
N THR A 141 -7.45 -19.62 -15.75
CA THR A 141 -6.18 -18.93 -15.53
C THR A 141 -5.01 -19.58 -16.28
N ARG A 142 -4.93 -20.91 -16.35
CA ARG A 142 -3.74 -21.66 -16.82
C ARG A 142 -3.25 -21.34 -18.22
N THR A 143 -4.12 -20.88 -19.12
CA THR A 143 -3.78 -20.55 -20.52
C THR A 143 -4.01 -19.07 -20.85
N SER A 144 -4.21 -18.22 -19.84
CA SER A 144 -4.61 -16.83 -20.03
C SER A 144 -3.63 -15.86 -19.40
N ALA A 145 -3.04 -15.00 -20.22
CA ALA A 145 -2.21 -13.90 -19.74
C ALA A 145 -3.00 -12.74 -19.10
N ARG A 146 -4.35 -12.83 -19.09
CA ARG A 146 -5.24 -11.78 -18.55
C ARG A 146 -5.62 -11.99 -17.09
N HIS A 147 -5.20 -13.10 -16.48
CA HIS A 147 -5.54 -13.44 -15.11
C HIS A 147 -4.27 -13.60 -14.27
N ALA A 148 -4.14 -12.78 -13.24
CA ALA A 148 -3.10 -12.94 -12.23
C ALA A 148 -3.68 -13.56 -10.95
N VAL A 149 -2.91 -14.46 -10.34
CA VAL A 149 -3.17 -14.97 -8.99
C VAL A 149 -2.23 -14.24 -8.05
N ILE A 150 -2.79 -13.58 -7.03
CA ILE A 150 -2.01 -12.88 -6.01
C ILE A 150 -2.16 -13.64 -4.70
N VAL A 151 -1.04 -13.92 -4.06
CA VAL A 151 -0.94 -14.41 -2.67
C VAL A 151 -0.38 -13.32 -1.77
N LEU A 152 -0.49 -13.50 -0.46
CA LEU A 152 0.00 -12.48 0.48
C LEU A 152 1.53 -12.36 0.41
N ARG A 153 2.26 -13.48 0.58
CA ARG A 153 3.72 -13.50 0.67
C ARG A 153 4.34 -14.50 -0.30
N ASP A 154 5.64 -14.40 -0.49
CA ASP A 154 6.39 -15.31 -1.38
C ASP A 154 6.31 -16.76 -0.92
N GLU A 155 6.32 -17.02 0.39
CA GLU A 155 6.19 -18.37 0.95
C GLU A 155 4.81 -19.01 0.73
N ASP A 156 3.79 -18.23 0.38
CA ASP A 156 2.43 -18.72 0.12
C ASP A 156 2.26 -19.18 -1.34
N LYS A 157 3.19 -18.81 -2.25
CA LYS A 157 3.13 -19.17 -3.68
C LYS A 157 3.11 -20.68 -3.95
N PRO A 158 3.86 -21.54 -3.24
CA PRO A 158 3.79 -22.99 -3.48
C PRO A 158 2.38 -23.55 -3.30
N ALA A 159 1.62 -23.08 -2.31
CA ALA A 159 0.24 -23.51 -2.10
C ALA A 159 -0.68 -23.08 -3.26
N ALA A 160 -0.52 -21.85 -3.76
CA ALA A 160 -1.24 -21.40 -4.95
C ALA A 160 -0.85 -22.19 -6.20
N LYS A 161 0.44 -22.45 -6.43
CA LYS A 161 0.95 -23.22 -7.58
C LYS A 161 0.53 -24.68 -7.57
N ALA A 162 0.18 -25.23 -6.41
CA ALA A 162 -0.42 -26.56 -6.31
C ALA A 162 -1.88 -26.60 -6.80
N GLN A 163 -2.58 -25.46 -6.81
CA GLN A 163 -3.97 -25.33 -7.26
C GLN A 163 -4.08 -24.75 -8.67
N PHE A 164 -3.21 -23.80 -9.02
CA PHE A 164 -3.26 -23.03 -10.25
C PHE A 164 -1.99 -23.24 -11.08
N HIS A 165 -2.15 -23.68 -12.33
CA HIS A 165 -1.09 -23.97 -13.29
C HIS A 165 -0.69 -22.76 -14.13
N THR A 166 -1.19 -21.56 -13.80
CA THR A 166 -0.76 -20.32 -14.44
C THR A 166 0.66 -19.95 -14.00
N PRO A 167 1.50 -19.40 -14.88
CA PRO A 167 2.79 -18.82 -14.47
C PRO A 167 2.61 -17.47 -13.75
N LEU A 168 1.43 -16.84 -13.83
CA LEU A 168 1.16 -15.51 -13.30
C LEU A 168 0.72 -15.55 -11.83
N VAL A 169 1.61 -16.08 -10.97
CA VAL A 169 1.43 -16.13 -9.51
C VAL A 169 2.42 -15.18 -8.85
N PHE A 170 1.89 -14.13 -8.22
CA PHE A 170 2.67 -13.05 -7.61
C PHE A 170 2.38 -12.92 -6.11
N SER A 171 3.36 -12.49 -5.32
CA SER A 171 3.07 -11.94 -3.99
C SER A 171 2.57 -10.50 -4.09
N VAL A 172 2.03 -9.94 -3.01
CA VAL A 172 1.65 -8.51 -2.96
C VAL A 172 2.84 -7.60 -3.32
N HIS A 173 4.06 -7.97 -2.90
CA HIS A 173 5.27 -7.21 -3.22
C HIS A 173 5.56 -7.20 -4.73
N GLU A 174 5.48 -8.34 -5.39
CA GLU A 174 5.74 -8.44 -6.83
C GLU A 174 4.61 -7.88 -7.69
N ALA A 175 3.38 -7.88 -7.17
CA ALA A 175 2.23 -7.35 -7.89
C ALA A 175 2.23 -5.82 -7.98
N LYS A 176 3.07 -5.12 -7.21
CA LYS A 176 3.14 -3.65 -7.24
C LYS A 176 3.55 -3.16 -8.64
N GLY A 177 2.77 -2.21 -9.17
CA GLY A 177 2.96 -1.67 -10.51
C GLY A 177 2.46 -2.58 -11.65
N LEU A 178 1.93 -3.77 -11.36
CA LEU A 178 1.33 -4.66 -12.35
C LEU A 178 -0.18 -4.46 -12.47
N GLU A 179 -0.70 -4.64 -13.68
CA GLU A 179 -2.13 -4.48 -13.99
C GLU A 179 -2.64 -5.65 -14.80
N TYR A 180 -3.80 -6.18 -14.39
CA TYR A 180 -4.45 -7.30 -15.07
C TYR A 180 -5.97 -7.08 -15.13
N PRO A 181 -6.64 -7.45 -16.24
CA PRO A 181 -8.10 -7.39 -16.34
C PRO A 181 -8.82 -8.21 -15.27
N HIS A 182 -8.23 -9.33 -14.86
CA HIS A 182 -8.78 -10.22 -13.85
C HIS A 182 -7.71 -10.58 -12.82
N VAL A 183 -8.07 -10.49 -11.55
CA VAL A 183 -7.19 -10.77 -10.43
C VAL A 183 -7.88 -11.74 -9.47
N VAL A 184 -7.20 -12.81 -9.11
CA VAL A 184 -7.62 -13.78 -8.11
C VAL A 184 -6.78 -13.56 -6.85
N LEU A 185 -7.41 -13.10 -5.77
CA LEU A 185 -6.77 -13.01 -4.46
C LEU A 185 -6.90 -14.35 -3.75
N PHE A 186 -5.84 -15.15 -3.72
CA PHE A 186 -5.87 -16.51 -3.17
C PHE A 186 -5.38 -16.53 -1.72
N ASP A 187 -6.25 -16.96 -0.82
CA ASP A 187 -5.95 -17.20 0.61
C ASP A 187 -5.34 -16.00 1.37
N LEU A 188 -5.56 -14.76 0.89
CA LEU A 188 -5.00 -13.56 1.51
C LEU A 188 -5.46 -13.37 2.96
N VAL A 189 -6.75 -13.54 3.23
CA VAL A 189 -7.34 -13.30 4.57
C VAL A 189 -7.25 -14.53 5.45
N SER A 190 -7.50 -15.71 4.89
CA SER A 190 -7.57 -16.95 5.67
C SER A 190 -6.20 -17.40 6.19
N SER A 191 -5.11 -17.19 5.42
CA SER A 191 -3.73 -17.43 5.86
C SER A 191 -3.32 -16.58 7.09
N GLN A 192 -3.98 -15.44 7.33
CA GLN A 192 -3.68 -14.50 8.42
C GLN A 192 -4.93 -14.11 9.22
N ARG A 193 -5.87 -15.04 9.38
CA ARG A 193 -7.20 -14.78 9.94
C ARG A 193 -7.18 -14.05 11.29
N ALA A 194 -6.27 -14.43 12.18
CA ALA A 194 -6.15 -13.81 13.50
C ALA A 194 -5.75 -12.33 13.40
N ALA A 195 -4.77 -11.99 12.56
CA ALA A 195 -4.32 -10.62 12.36
C ALA A 195 -5.43 -9.76 11.72
N PHE A 196 -6.12 -10.26 10.70
CA PHE A 196 -7.25 -9.55 10.10
C PHE A 196 -8.42 -9.36 11.07
N ALA A 197 -8.69 -10.34 11.94
CA ALA A 197 -9.70 -10.22 12.97
C ALA A 197 -9.34 -9.14 14.00
N GLU A 198 -8.07 -9.07 14.42
CA GLU A 198 -7.58 -8.02 15.33
C GLU A 198 -7.68 -6.61 14.70
N ILE A 199 -7.36 -6.48 13.41
CA ILE A 199 -7.50 -5.22 12.68
C ILE A 199 -8.98 -4.79 12.61
N ALA A 200 -9.89 -5.74 12.39
CA ALA A 200 -11.32 -5.48 12.26
C ALA A 200 -12.04 -5.30 13.61
N GLU A 201 -11.40 -5.65 14.73
CA GLU A 201 -12.02 -5.63 16.05
C GLU A 201 -12.52 -4.23 16.41
N GLY A 202 -13.80 -4.15 16.80
CA GLY A 202 -14.45 -2.89 17.20
C GLY A 202 -14.83 -1.97 16.03
N ILE A 203 -14.56 -2.34 14.78
CA ILE A 203 -15.00 -1.59 13.61
C ILE A 203 -16.41 -2.03 13.23
N SER A 204 -17.37 -1.09 13.29
CA SER A 204 -18.76 -1.34 12.89
C SER A 204 -19.02 -0.93 11.45
N GLU A 205 -19.95 -1.61 10.78
CA GLU A 205 -20.37 -1.26 9.41
C GLU A 205 -20.86 0.19 9.28
N ARG A 206 -21.57 0.69 10.30
CA ARG A 206 -22.01 2.10 10.34
C ARG A 206 -20.84 3.08 10.29
N GLY A 207 -19.69 2.73 10.87
CA GLY A 207 -18.47 3.54 10.80
C GLY A 207 -17.82 3.57 9.41
N LEU A 208 -18.10 2.56 8.56
CA LEU A 208 -17.53 2.44 7.22
C LEU A 208 -18.40 3.09 6.12
N ASN A 209 -19.62 3.51 6.46
CA ASN A 209 -20.56 4.15 5.52
C ASN A 209 -20.39 5.67 5.42
N GLN A 210 -19.30 6.24 5.96
CA GLN A 210 -19.01 7.67 5.80
C GLN A 210 -18.44 7.96 4.40
N ASP A 211 -18.84 9.07 3.79
CA ASP A 211 -18.42 9.44 2.43
C ASP A 211 -17.01 10.02 2.37
N ASP A 212 -16.43 10.41 3.51
CA ASP A 212 -15.10 11.02 3.60
C ASP A 212 -14.28 10.48 4.78
N LEU A 213 -12.96 10.55 4.65
CA LEU A 213 -12.01 10.27 5.73
C LEU A 213 -11.72 11.57 6.50
N SER A 214 -12.36 11.74 7.67
CA SER A 214 -11.99 12.85 8.56
C SER A 214 -10.54 12.68 9.05
N PHE A 215 -9.70 13.72 8.95
CA PHE A 215 -8.35 13.66 9.51
C PHE A 215 -8.40 13.36 11.01
N ARG A 216 -7.78 12.25 11.43
CA ARG A 216 -7.69 11.85 12.83
C ARG A 216 -6.26 11.49 13.15
N ARG A 217 -5.68 12.22 14.11
CA ARG A 217 -4.39 11.82 14.69
C ARG A 217 -4.57 10.47 15.39
N ALA A 218 -3.59 9.58 15.24
CA ALA A 218 -3.52 8.37 16.07
C ALA A 218 -3.68 8.75 17.55
N ARG A 219 -4.46 7.96 18.29
CA ARG A 219 -4.76 8.23 19.71
C ARG A 219 -3.49 8.27 20.58
N ASP A 220 -2.42 7.61 20.13
CA ASP A 220 -1.11 7.62 20.78
C ASP A 220 0.00 7.82 19.74
N LYS A 221 0.94 8.74 20.01
CA LYS A 221 2.11 9.01 19.14
C LYS A 221 3.22 7.96 19.30
N ALA A 222 3.20 7.18 20.38
CA ALA A 222 4.11 6.06 20.59
C ALA A 222 3.61 4.75 19.95
N ASP A 223 2.35 4.72 19.50
CA ASP A 223 1.75 3.56 18.86
C ASP A 223 2.31 3.36 17.43
N LYS A 224 3.26 2.44 17.34
CA LYS A 224 3.86 1.98 16.06
C LYS A 224 3.11 0.79 15.47
N SER A 225 1.88 0.49 15.91
CA SER A 225 1.08 -0.62 15.39
C SER A 225 0.89 -0.55 13.88
N LEU A 226 0.62 0.64 13.32
CA LEU A 226 0.52 0.81 11.87
C LEU A 226 1.81 0.38 11.14
N GLU A 227 2.97 0.73 11.70
CA GLU A 227 4.27 0.27 11.18
C GLU A 227 4.37 -1.25 11.34
N LEU A 228 4.07 -1.82 12.50
CA LEU A 228 4.08 -3.27 12.71
C LEU A 228 3.16 -4.03 11.73
N TYR A 229 1.97 -3.51 11.42
CA TYR A 229 1.02 -4.10 10.48
C TYR A 229 1.36 -3.85 9.00
N LYS A 230 2.10 -2.77 8.69
CA LYS A 230 2.76 -2.65 7.37
C LYS A 230 3.82 -3.74 7.18
N PHE A 231 4.40 -4.26 8.26
CA PHE A 231 5.65 -5.04 8.21
C PHE A 231 5.56 -6.49 8.70
N SER A 232 4.49 -6.89 9.39
CA SER A 232 4.41 -8.20 10.05
C SER A 232 3.08 -8.88 9.73
N SER A 233 3.11 -9.77 8.74
CA SER A 233 2.21 -10.92 8.69
C SER A 233 3.02 -12.21 8.93
N THR A 234 3.89 -12.17 9.93
CA THR A 234 4.57 -13.35 10.48
C THR A 234 3.91 -13.63 11.83
N PRO A 235 3.54 -14.88 12.16
CA PRO A 235 2.92 -15.17 13.44
C PRO A 235 3.84 -14.73 14.56
N CYS A 236 3.35 -13.87 15.45
CA CYS A 236 4.01 -13.62 16.71
C CYS A 236 3.97 -14.93 17.50
N THR A 237 5.03 -15.75 17.39
CA THR A 237 5.22 -16.91 18.24
C THR A 237 5.17 -16.42 19.69
N SER A 238 4.22 -16.99 20.43
CA SER A 238 3.98 -16.81 21.85
C SER A 238 5.24 -16.44 22.65
N ARG A 239 5.26 -15.24 23.25
CA ARG A 239 6.09 -15.01 24.43
C ARG A 239 5.52 -15.87 25.56
N SER A 240 5.98 -17.11 25.67
CA SER A 240 5.80 -17.88 26.90
C SER A 240 6.57 -17.15 28.01
N ARG A 241 5.85 -16.50 28.92
CA ARG A 241 6.39 -16.15 30.24
C ARG A 241 6.77 -17.47 30.92
N ALA A 242 8.07 -17.75 31.01
CA ALA A 242 8.57 -18.70 31.98
C ALA A 242 8.36 -18.10 33.39
N PRO A 243 7.76 -18.83 34.34
CA PRO A 243 7.69 -18.36 35.72
C PRO A 243 9.09 -18.44 36.34
N ALA A 244 9.50 -17.36 36.98
CA ALA A 244 10.67 -17.33 37.83
C ALA A 244 10.50 -18.39 38.93
N ARG A 245 11.40 -19.37 38.97
CA ARG A 245 11.64 -20.20 40.16
C ARG A 245 12.84 -19.62 40.89
N ALA A 246 12.63 -19.29 42.16
CA ALA A 246 13.68 -19.32 43.17
C ALA A 246 14.02 -20.78 43.51
#